data_AF-A0A7S2QBL3-F1
#
_entry.id   AF-A0A7S2QBL3-F1
#
_cell.length_a   1.000
_cell.length_b   1.000
_cell.length_c   1.000
_cell.angle_alpha   90.00
_cell.angle_beta   90.00
_cell.angle_gamma   90.00
#
_symmetry.space_group_name_H-M   'P 1'
#
loop_
_entity.id
_entity.type
_entity.pdbx_description
1 polymer ?
#
loop_
_entity_poly.entity_id
_entity_poly.type
_entity_poly.pdbx_seq_one_letter_code
_entity_poly.pdbx_strand_id
1 'polypeptide(L)'
;ENILVNLHGNVYSSAFAFTVRSMCEGRKGSLVMAWIWAAFASFVEGFFIYVTYAYAAYRLELSYFNDVDDISAARHSLISAIETNISLSGQAYERRIINMCHNLPSPLFFCAVEFIFCCFCMSNLSEIRTLFCQIWLCPTVMSRQQTMEEHESSALIVGLLPKDYWVFIVGLVIPKTVLTIVLWYIGTASVAFTREMHHMIFRAIVLIIISHLDSVLFHSFVSSSKKEWLVRSQVLMARTQCLRYGTAWPGELAKLAAVL
;
A
#
# COMPACT_ATOMS: atom_id res chain seq x y z
N GLU A 1 28.13 -8.87 15.95
CA GLU A 1 28.40 -8.07 14.72
C GLU A 1 27.21 -7.17 14.48
N ASN A 2 27.42 -5.89 14.23
CA ASN A 2 26.33 -4.96 13.91
C ASN A 2 26.19 -4.85 12.39
N ILE A 3 24.97 -4.64 11.91
CA ILE A 3 24.67 -4.48 10.47
C ILE A 3 24.24 -3.03 10.24
N LEU A 4 24.75 -2.42 9.17
CA LEU A 4 24.33 -1.09 8.72
C LEU A 4 23.29 -1.24 7.62
N VAL A 5 22.13 -0.59 7.80
CA VAL A 5 21.06 -0.60 6.80
C VAL A 5 20.73 0.82 6.38
N ASN A 6 20.72 1.07 5.07
CA ASN A 6 20.36 2.36 4.51
C ASN A 6 18.87 2.67 4.75
N LEU A 7 18.57 3.95 4.96
CA LEU A 7 17.19 4.41 5.05
C LEU A 7 16.55 4.52 3.66
N HIS A 8 15.26 4.21 3.59
CA HIS A 8 14.51 4.34 2.34
C HIS A 8 13.97 5.77 2.16
N GLY A 9 13.83 6.20 0.91
CA GLY A 9 13.31 7.53 0.56
C GLY A 9 11.79 7.61 0.67
N ASN A 10 11.24 7.55 1.87
CA ASN A 10 9.79 7.72 2.11
C ASN A 10 9.52 8.61 3.33
N VAL A 11 8.28 9.09 3.45
CA VAL A 11 7.88 10.05 4.52
C VAL A 11 8.16 9.48 5.91
N TYR A 12 7.86 8.20 6.13
CA TYR A 12 7.99 7.55 7.44
C TYR A 12 9.45 7.35 7.87
N SER A 13 10.33 6.92 6.96
CA SER A 13 11.78 6.81 7.21
C SER A 13 12.40 8.19 7.41
N SER A 14 11.93 9.19 6.67
CA SER A 14 12.35 10.58 6.85
C SER A 14 11.93 11.11 8.23
N ALA A 15 10.71 10.79 8.66
CA ALA A 15 10.19 11.20 9.96
C ALA A 15 10.99 10.56 11.09
N PHE A 16 11.35 9.29 10.96
CA PHE A 16 12.26 8.60 11.88
C PHE A 16 13.62 9.30 11.96
N ALA A 17 14.33 9.47 10.84
CA ALA A 17 15.66 10.04 10.82
C ALA A 17 15.71 11.50 11.29
N PHE A 18 14.77 12.33 10.84
CA PHE A 18 14.68 13.73 11.29
C PHE A 18 14.30 13.85 12.75
N THR A 19 13.49 12.94 13.30
CA THR A 19 13.17 12.93 14.73
C THR A 19 14.40 12.60 15.55
N VAL A 20 15.16 11.57 15.18
CA VAL A 20 16.41 11.20 15.88
C VAL A 20 17.39 12.38 15.86
N ARG A 21 17.64 12.96 14.68
CA ARG A 21 18.50 14.13 14.51
C ARG A 21 18.04 15.31 15.36
N SER A 22 16.77 15.68 15.25
CA SER A 22 16.20 16.84 15.93
C SER A 22 16.27 16.71 17.45
N MET A 23 16.12 15.49 17.96
CA MET A 23 16.23 15.23 19.40
C MET A 23 17.68 15.22 19.89
N CYS A 24 18.63 14.77 19.07
CA CYS A 24 20.06 14.85 19.36
C CYS A 24 20.54 16.32 19.40
N GLU A 25 20.12 17.14 18.44
CA GLU A 25 20.49 18.56 18.32
C GLU A 25 19.63 19.51 19.18
N GLY A 26 18.58 19.01 19.85
CA GLY A 26 17.64 19.82 20.63
C GLY A 26 16.71 20.74 19.80
N ARG A 27 16.62 20.53 18.48
CA ARG A 27 15.82 21.35 17.55
C ARG A 27 14.36 20.88 17.46
N LYS A 28 13.51 21.36 18.36
CA LYS A 28 12.09 20.97 18.43
C LYS A 28 11.27 21.25 17.16
N GLY A 29 11.59 22.31 16.41
CA GLY A 29 10.83 22.70 15.21
C GLY A 29 10.89 21.67 14.07
N SER A 30 12.07 21.10 13.82
CA SER A 30 12.26 20.07 12.78
C SER A 30 11.58 18.75 13.15
N LEU A 31 11.55 18.42 14.45
CA LEU A 31 10.79 17.28 14.97
C LEU A 31 9.30 17.44 14.67
N VAL A 32 8.70 18.56 15.09
CA VAL A 32 7.25 18.77 14.93
C VAL A 32 6.87 18.71 13.46
N MET A 33 7.66 19.32 12.58
CA MET A 33 7.42 19.26 11.13
C MET A 33 7.48 17.83 10.59
N ALA A 34 8.44 17.01 11.00
CA ALA A 34 8.57 15.63 10.56
C ALA A 34 7.32 14.78 10.89
N TRP A 35 6.78 14.95 12.10
CA TRP A 35 5.56 14.26 12.55
C TRP A 35 4.30 14.80 11.88
N ILE A 36 4.20 16.12 11.65
CA ILE A 36 3.10 16.72 10.87
C ILE A 36 3.07 16.13 9.46
N TRP A 37 4.23 16.00 8.81
CA TRP A 37 4.31 15.42 7.47
C TRP A 37 3.91 13.94 7.44
N ALA A 38 4.33 13.16 8.43
CA ALA A 38 3.89 11.76 8.57
C ALA A 38 2.37 11.67 8.76
N ALA A 39 1.80 12.46 9.67
CA ALA A 39 0.36 12.50 9.91
C ALA A 39 -0.42 12.98 8.66
N PHE A 40 0.09 13.99 7.96
CA PHE A 40 -0.50 14.48 6.72
C PHE A 40 -0.48 13.42 5.63
N ALA A 41 0.64 12.71 5.45
CA ALA A 41 0.72 11.62 4.47
C ALA A 41 -0.28 10.51 4.79
N SER A 42 -0.34 10.07 6.05
CA SER A 42 -1.33 9.07 6.49
C SER A 42 -2.77 9.55 6.29
N PHE A 43 -3.05 10.83 6.56
CA PHE A 43 -4.37 11.41 6.33
C PHE A 43 -4.75 11.44 4.84
N VAL A 44 -3.85 11.88 3.98
CA VAL A 44 -4.09 11.96 2.54
C VAL A 44 -4.30 10.56 1.96
N GLU A 45 -3.45 9.59 2.32
CA GLU A 45 -3.59 8.19 1.91
C GLU A 45 -4.93 7.61 2.38
N GLY A 46 -5.27 7.77 3.66
CA GLY A 46 -6.55 7.31 4.22
C GLY A 46 -7.77 7.99 3.57
N PHE A 47 -7.67 9.29 3.26
CA PHE A 47 -8.72 10.03 2.55
C PHE A 47 -8.95 9.46 1.15
N PHE A 48 -7.90 9.21 0.38
CA PHE A 48 -8.05 8.63 -0.96
C PHE A 48 -8.59 7.20 -0.91
N ILE A 49 -8.13 6.38 0.04
CA ILE A 49 -8.69 5.05 0.29
C ILE A 49 -10.20 5.14 0.57
N TYR A 50 -10.61 6.05 1.45
CA TYR A 50 -12.01 6.27 1.78
C TYR A 50 -12.84 6.72 0.57
N VAL A 51 -12.32 7.67 -0.23
CA VAL A 51 -12.99 8.14 -1.44
C VAL A 51 -13.16 6.99 -2.44
N THR A 52 -12.13 6.17 -2.64
CA THR A 52 -12.22 4.99 -3.51
C THR A 52 -13.27 4.00 -3.01
N TYR A 53 -13.30 3.74 -1.69
CA TYR A 53 -14.32 2.88 -1.09
C TYR A 53 -15.74 3.43 -1.27
N ALA A 54 -15.96 4.70 -0.94
CA ALA A 54 -17.27 5.35 -1.06
C ALA A 54 -17.77 5.35 -2.51
N TYR A 55 -16.87 5.66 -3.46
CA TYR A 55 -17.19 5.61 -4.88
C TYR A 55 -17.50 4.18 -5.37
N ALA A 56 -16.72 3.19 -4.92
CA ALA A 56 -16.95 1.79 -5.26
C ALA A 56 -18.28 1.27 -4.69
N ALA A 57 -18.59 1.59 -3.42
CA ALA A 57 -19.83 1.21 -2.75
C ALA A 57 -21.06 1.83 -3.44
N TYR A 58 -21.02 3.14 -3.71
CA TYR A 58 -22.10 3.82 -4.43
C TYR A 58 -22.33 3.23 -5.83
N ARG A 59 -21.25 2.94 -6.58
CA ARG A 59 -21.35 2.29 -7.89
C ARG A 59 -21.89 0.87 -7.81
N LEU A 60 -21.53 0.11 -6.77
CA LEU A 60 -22.05 -1.24 -6.58
C LEU A 60 -23.57 -1.22 -6.39
N GLU A 61 -24.07 -0.35 -5.52
CA GLU A 61 -25.50 -0.15 -5.29
C GLU A 61 -26.19 0.25 -6.59
N LEU A 62 -25.66 1.25 -7.31
CA LEU A 62 -26.24 1.71 -8.57
C LEU A 62 -26.25 0.63 -9.66
N SER A 63 -25.17 -0.15 -9.77
CA SER A 63 -25.09 -1.27 -10.73
C SER A 63 -26.06 -2.39 -10.38
N TYR A 64 -26.27 -2.67 -9.10
CA TYR A 64 -27.18 -3.72 -8.66
C TYR A 64 -28.62 -3.39 -9.07
N PHE A 65 -29.05 -2.14 -8.91
CA PHE A 65 -30.38 -1.71 -9.34
C PHE A 65 -30.56 -1.77 -10.87
N ASN A 66 -29.59 -1.28 -11.65
CA ASN A 66 -29.71 -1.28 -13.12
C ASN A 66 -29.58 -2.68 -13.74
N ASP A 67 -28.74 -3.56 -13.19
CA ASP A 67 -28.55 -4.91 -13.74
C ASP A 67 -29.73 -5.83 -13.46
N VAL A 68 -30.48 -5.65 -12.36
CA VAL A 68 -31.70 -6.44 -12.13
C VAL A 68 -32.73 -6.16 -13.23
N ASP A 69 -32.87 -4.91 -13.65
CA ASP A 69 -33.78 -4.51 -14.71
C ASP A 69 -33.28 -4.96 -16.09
N ASP A 70 -31.98 -4.80 -16.40
CA ASP A 70 -31.42 -5.23 -17.69
C ASP A 70 -31.35 -6.76 -17.85
N ILE A 71 -30.99 -7.51 -16.79
CA ILE A 71 -30.95 -8.99 -16.81
C ILE A 71 -32.36 -9.55 -16.87
N SER A 72 -33.32 -8.98 -16.13
CA SER A 72 -34.72 -9.41 -16.19
C SER A 72 -35.34 -9.11 -17.57
N ALA A 73 -35.07 -7.94 -18.15
CA ALA A 73 -35.49 -7.59 -19.50
C ALA A 73 -34.84 -8.47 -20.59
N ALA A 74 -33.55 -8.76 -20.48
CA ALA A 74 -32.84 -9.66 -21.39
C ALA A 74 -33.38 -11.09 -21.28
N ARG A 75 -33.60 -11.59 -20.06
CA ARG A 75 -34.18 -12.91 -19.81
C ARG A 75 -35.61 -13.01 -20.35
N HIS A 76 -36.44 -11.99 -20.13
CA HIS A 76 -37.82 -11.96 -20.63
C HIS A 76 -37.86 -11.92 -22.16
N SER A 77 -36.95 -11.19 -22.80
CA SER A 77 -36.81 -11.15 -24.25
C SER A 77 -36.39 -12.50 -24.82
N LEU A 78 -35.46 -13.19 -24.15
CA LEU A 78 -34.99 -14.53 -24.52
C LEU A 78 -36.10 -15.59 -24.41
N ILE A 79 -36.87 -15.56 -23.31
CA ILE A 79 -38.03 -16.44 -23.13
C ILE A 79 -39.08 -16.19 -24.21
N SER A 80 -39.40 -14.93 -24.52
CA SER A 80 -40.37 -14.60 -25.56
C SER A 80 -39.92 -15.06 -26.96
N ALA A 81 -38.62 -14.97 -27.26
CA ALA A 81 -38.06 -15.43 -28.53
C ALA A 81 -38.10 -16.96 -28.65
N ILE A 82 -37.87 -17.68 -27.54
CA ILE A 82 -38.01 -19.15 -27.47
C ILE A 82 -39.48 -19.56 -27.66
N GLU A 83 -40.42 -18.88 -27.01
CA GLU A 83 -41.85 -19.17 -27.12
C GLU A 83 -42.40 -18.87 -28.53
N THR A 84 -41.87 -17.86 -29.20
CA THR A 84 -42.34 -17.42 -30.53
C THR A 84 -41.56 -18.02 -31.71
N ASN A 85 -40.50 -18.82 -31.46
CA ASN A 85 -39.63 -19.40 -32.49
C ASN A 85 -39.02 -18.35 -33.45
N ILE A 86 -38.81 -17.12 -32.99
CA ILE A 86 -38.22 -16.04 -33.80
C ILE A 86 -36.70 -16.07 -33.60
N SER A 87 -35.93 -16.06 -34.69
CA SER A 87 -34.48 -15.99 -34.59
C SER A 87 -34.05 -14.61 -34.05
N LEU A 88 -33.24 -14.61 -32.99
CA LEU A 88 -32.64 -13.41 -32.41
C LEU A 88 -31.57 -12.76 -33.30
N SER A 89 -31.19 -13.43 -34.39
CA SER A 89 -30.11 -13.05 -35.29
C SER A 89 -30.34 -11.67 -35.92
N GLY A 90 -29.48 -10.70 -35.62
CA GLY A 90 -29.46 -9.36 -36.21
C GLY A 90 -30.23 -8.29 -35.44
N GLN A 91 -30.87 -8.61 -34.31
CA GLN A 91 -31.55 -7.61 -33.48
C GLN A 91 -30.58 -6.90 -32.52
N ALA A 92 -30.90 -5.65 -32.15
CA ALA A 92 -30.10 -4.83 -31.21
C ALA A 92 -29.83 -5.54 -29.86
N TYR A 93 -30.73 -6.46 -29.46
CA TYR A 93 -30.60 -7.27 -28.25
C TYR A 93 -29.46 -8.30 -28.32
N GLU A 94 -29.23 -8.94 -29.47
CA GLU A 94 -28.12 -9.89 -29.65
C GLU A 94 -26.77 -9.19 -29.49
N ARG A 95 -26.60 -8.00 -30.11
CA ARG A 95 -25.40 -7.19 -29.93
C ARG A 95 -25.20 -6.74 -28.49
N ARG A 96 -26.29 -6.43 -27.76
CA ARG A 96 -26.22 -6.02 -26.35
C ARG A 96 -25.77 -7.18 -25.46
N ILE A 97 -26.29 -8.40 -25.69
CA ILE A 97 -25.87 -9.61 -24.98
C ILE A 97 -24.42 -9.98 -25.32
N ILE A 98 -24.04 -9.94 -26.60
CA ILE A 98 -22.67 -10.21 -27.06
C ILE A 98 -21.68 -9.20 -26.45
N ASN A 99 -22.03 -7.91 -26.39
CA ASN A 99 -21.19 -6.91 -25.74
C ASN A 99 -21.06 -7.13 -24.23
N MET A 100 -22.15 -7.53 -23.54
CA MET A 100 -22.07 -7.90 -22.11
C MET A 100 -21.15 -9.11 -21.90
N CYS A 101 -21.24 -10.12 -22.77
CA CYS A 101 -20.38 -11.30 -22.74
C CYS A 101 -18.90 -10.99 -23.04
N HIS A 102 -18.61 -10.08 -23.98
CA HIS A 102 -17.24 -9.68 -24.33
C HIS A 102 -16.57 -8.79 -23.28
N ASN A 103 -17.33 -8.03 -22.48
CA ASN A 103 -16.80 -7.10 -21.51
C ASN A 103 -16.50 -7.73 -20.13
N LEU A 104 -17.00 -8.95 -19.89
CA LEU A 104 -16.74 -9.71 -18.67
C LEU A 104 -15.25 -10.08 -18.58
N PRO A 105 -14.59 -9.83 -17.44
CA PRO A 105 -13.22 -10.24 -17.24
C PRO A 105 -13.10 -11.76 -17.31
N SER A 106 -12.16 -12.25 -18.12
CA SER A 106 -11.78 -13.65 -18.07
C SER A 106 -11.23 -13.95 -16.66
N PRO A 107 -11.50 -15.14 -16.10
CA PRO A 107 -11.01 -15.49 -14.75
C PRO A 107 -9.48 -15.36 -14.62
N LEU A 108 -8.75 -15.71 -15.68
CA LEU A 108 -7.29 -15.56 -15.73
C LEU A 108 -6.85 -14.10 -15.65
N PHE A 109 -7.58 -13.19 -16.31
CA PHE A 109 -7.28 -11.77 -16.27
C PHE A 109 -7.53 -11.16 -14.89
N PHE A 110 -8.62 -11.57 -14.23
CA PHE A 110 -8.87 -11.21 -12.83
C PHE A 110 -7.73 -11.67 -11.91
N CYS A 111 -7.36 -12.95 -11.98
CA CYS A 111 -6.26 -13.49 -11.17
C CYS A 111 -4.93 -12.76 -11.42
N ALA A 112 -4.63 -12.39 -12.67
CA ALA A 112 -3.43 -11.65 -13.01
C ALA A 112 -3.41 -10.24 -12.39
N VAL A 113 -4.53 -9.50 -12.48
CA VAL A 113 -4.63 -8.15 -11.91
C VAL A 113 -4.57 -8.19 -10.38
N GLU A 114 -5.27 -9.12 -9.76
CA GLU A 114 -5.26 -9.32 -8.30
C GLU A 114 -3.86 -9.71 -7.81
N PHE A 115 -3.17 -10.59 -8.53
CA PHE A 115 -1.79 -10.97 -8.23
C PHE A 115 -0.85 -9.77 -8.26
N ILE A 116 -0.91 -8.96 -9.32
CA ILE A 116 -0.11 -7.74 -9.44
C ILE A 116 -0.40 -6.79 -8.27
N PHE A 117 -1.67 -6.55 -7.96
CA PHE A 117 -2.08 -5.70 -6.84
C PHE A 117 -1.56 -6.22 -5.50
N CYS A 118 -1.65 -7.53 -5.26
CA CYS A 118 -1.08 -8.17 -4.07
C CYS A 118 0.44 -8.00 -4.00
N CYS A 119 1.16 -8.10 -5.12
CA CYS A 119 2.61 -7.85 -5.16
C CYS A 119 2.96 -6.43 -4.70
N PHE A 120 2.19 -5.41 -5.12
CA PHE A 120 2.38 -4.03 -4.66
C PHE A 120 2.13 -3.89 -3.16
N CYS A 121 1.03 -4.44 -2.64
CA CYS A 121 0.74 -4.42 -1.20
C CYS A 121 1.83 -5.13 -0.38
N MET A 122 2.33 -6.26 -0.88
CA MET A 122 3.44 -7.00 -0.26
C MET A 122 4.76 -6.22 -0.27
N SER A 123 5.01 -5.43 -1.32
CA SER A 123 6.15 -4.51 -1.36
C SER A 123 6.07 -3.48 -0.22
N ASN A 124 4.90 -2.86 -0.04
CA ASN A 124 4.66 -1.90 1.06
C ASN A 124 4.83 -2.54 2.45
N LEU A 125 4.33 -3.77 2.63
CA LEU A 125 4.55 -4.53 3.87
C LEU A 125 6.04 -4.85 4.10
N SER A 126 6.81 -5.11 3.04
CA SER A 126 8.26 -5.32 3.15
C SER A 126 8.99 -4.05 3.59
N GLU A 127 8.58 -2.87 3.12
CA GLU A 127 9.11 -1.58 3.59
C GLU A 127 8.78 -1.33 5.06
N ILE A 128 7.52 -1.56 5.46
CA ILE A 128 7.08 -1.43 6.85
C ILE A 128 7.88 -2.37 7.76
N ARG A 129 8.06 -3.62 7.34
CA ARG A 129 8.89 -4.60 8.04
C ARG A 129 10.32 -4.10 8.18
N THR A 130 10.90 -3.53 7.12
CA THR A 130 12.27 -3.00 7.16
C THR A 130 12.38 -1.86 8.17
N LEU A 131 11.43 -0.92 8.17
CA LEU A 131 11.37 0.17 9.15
C LEU A 131 11.18 -0.36 10.57
N PHE A 132 10.29 -1.32 10.77
CA PHE A 132 10.08 -1.98 12.05
C PHE A 132 11.36 -2.64 12.56
N CYS A 133 12.06 -3.40 11.71
CA CYS A 133 13.32 -4.03 12.07
C CYS A 133 14.40 -2.98 12.38
N GLN A 134 14.49 -1.91 11.61
CA GLN A 134 15.44 -0.80 11.87
C GLN A 134 15.19 -0.16 13.23
N ILE A 135 13.93 0.03 13.64
CA ILE A 135 13.58 0.56 14.97
C ILE A 135 13.84 -0.48 16.05
N TRP A 136 13.32 -1.70 15.90
CA TRP A 136 13.32 -2.73 16.94
C TRP A 136 14.70 -3.31 17.24
N LEU A 137 15.52 -3.48 16.20
CA LEU A 137 16.88 -4.00 16.32
C LEU A 137 17.92 -2.89 16.51
N CYS A 138 17.50 -1.61 16.55
CA CYS A 138 18.42 -0.53 16.90
C CYS A 138 18.91 -0.72 18.34
N PRO A 139 20.21 -0.58 18.63
CA PRO A 139 20.74 -0.66 19.99
C PRO A 139 20.10 0.37 20.92
N THR A 140 19.96 0.01 22.19
CA THR A 140 19.46 0.95 23.20
C THR A 140 20.61 1.80 23.75
N VAL A 141 20.45 3.11 23.74
CA VAL A 141 21.42 4.07 24.32
C VAL A 141 20.77 4.83 25.47
N MET A 142 21.60 5.24 26.44
CA MET A 142 21.15 5.92 27.66
C MET A 142 21.21 7.45 27.54
N SER A 143 21.99 7.98 26.59
CA SER A 143 22.10 9.42 26.34
C SER A 143 21.54 9.81 24.98
N ARG A 144 20.80 10.92 24.94
CA ARG A 144 20.26 11.50 23.70
C ARG A 144 21.36 11.96 22.72
N GLN A 145 22.52 12.33 23.24
CA GLN A 145 23.66 12.75 22.40
C GLN A 145 24.32 11.56 21.68
N GLN A 146 24.05 10.33 22.12
CA GLN A 146 24.62 9.10 21.56
C GLN A 146 23.67 8.42 20.56
N THR A 147 22.49 9.01 20.27
CA THR A 147 21.53 8.40 19.35
C THR A 147 21.93 8.54 17.89
N MET A 148 22.80 9.50 17.57
CA MET A 148 23.22 9.78 16.21
C MET A 148 24.67 10.29 16.17
N GLU A 149 25.42 9.81 15.19
CA GLU A 149 26.73 10.32 14.81
C GLU A 149 26.62 10.93 13.41
N GLU A 150 27.00 12.21 13.25
CA GLU A 150 27.10 12.82 11.92
C GLU A 150 28.47 12.54 11.32
N HIS A 151 28.48 12.05 10.09
CA HIS A 151 29.69 11.83 9.30
C HIS A 151 29.57 12.57 7.97
N GLU A 152 30.18 13.77 7.91
CA GLU A 152 30.22 14.69 6.77
C GLU A 152 28.87 14.96 6.06
N SER A 153 28.40 14.01 5.25
CA SER A 153 27.19 14.09 4.41
C SER A 153 26.14 13.01 4.72
N SER A 154 26.39 12.16 5.72
CA SER A 154 25.46 11.12 6.19
C SER A 154 25.27 11.21 7.70
N ALA A 155 24.15 10.69 8.19
CA ALA A 155 23.97 10.42 9.60
C ALA A 155 23.91 8.92 9.85
N LEU A 156 24.63 8.49 10.87
CA LEU A 156 24.56 7.14 11.42
C LEU A 156 23.71 7.18 12.68
N ILE A 157 22.57 6.47 12.66
CA ILE A 157 21.72 6.28 13.83
C ILE A 157 22.30 5.10 14.62
N VAL A 158 22.96 5.40 15.74
CA VAL A 158 23.73 4.43 16.55
C VAL A 158 22.84 3.74 17.58
N GLY A 159 21.77 4.40 18.02
CA GLY A 159 20.84 3.82 18.97
C GLY A 159 19.63 4.69 19.29
N LEU A 160 18.69 4.12 20.04
CA LEU A 160 17.45 4.77 20.49
C LEU A 160 17.30 4.69 22.01
N LEU A 161 16.57 5.63 22.61
CA LEU A 161 16.20 5.51 24.03
C LEU A 161 15.05 4.52 24.17
N PRO A 162 14.91 3.81 25.32
CA PRO A 162 13.84 2.83 25.55
C PRO A 162 12.42 3.35 25.27
N LYS A 163 12.16 4.63 25.56
CA LYS A 163 10.85 5.25 25.34
C LYS A 163 10.58 5.56 23.86
N ASP A 164 11.62 5.79 23.06
CA ASP A 164 11.47 6.20 21.66
C ASP A 164 10.99 5.05 20.78
N TYR A 165 11.33 3.80 21.11
CA TYR A 165 10.87 2.61 20.37
C TYR A 165 9.35 2.61 20.22
N TRP A 166 8.64 2.78 21.34
CA TRP A 166 7.18 2.80 21.34
C TRP A 166 6.61 3.99 20.59
N VAL A 167 7.24 5.16 20.69
CA VAL A 167 6.83 6.35 19.92
C VAL A 167 6.92 6.09 18.42
N PHE A 168 8.02 5.50 17.94
CA PHE A 168 8.17 5.21 16.51
C PHE A 168 7.28 4.06 16.04
N ILE A 169 7.11 3.01 16.84
CA ILE A 169 6.24 1.87 16.48
C ILE A 169 4.78 2.34 16.40
N VAL A 170 4.27 2.97 17.47
CA VAL A 170 2.87 3.42 17.52
C VAL A 170 2.62 4.61 16.59
N GLY A 171 3.61 5.48 16.41
CA GLY A 171 3.46 6.69 15.64
C GLY A 171 3.73 6.56 14.14
N LEU A 172 4.57 5.60 13.71
CA LEU A 172 4.94 5.44 12.29
C LEU A 172 4.60 4.06 11.75
N VAL A 173 4.98 2.99 12.45
CA VAL A 173 4.83 1.61 11.95
C VAL A 173 3.36 1.18 11.93
N ILE A 174 2.65 1.32 13.06
CA ILE A 174 1.26 0.89 13.19
C ILE A 174 0.35 1.64 12.19
N PRO A 175 0.40 2.99 12.07
CA PRO A 175 -0.47 3.72 11.13
C PRO A 175 -0.25 3.28 9.68
N LYS A 176 1.01 3.16 9.23
CA LYS A 176 1.32 2.70 7.87
C LYS A 176 0.84 1.26 7.64
N THR A 177 0.95 0.40 8.66
CA THR A 177 0.47 -0.99 8.61
C THR A 177 -1.05 -1.04 8.46
N VAL A 178 -1.78 -0.27 9.27
CA VAL A 178 -3.24 -0.19 9.21
C VAL A 178 -3.69 0.30 7.83
N LEU A 179 -3.09 1.39 7.33
CA LEU A 179 -3.42 1.92 5.99
C LEU A 179 -3.15 0.90 4.89
N THR A 180 -2.03 0.19 4.94
CA THR A 180 -1.68 -0.85 3.94
C THR A 180 -2.66 -2.02 3.98
N ILE A 181 -3.06 -2.49 5.18
CA ILE A 181 -4.04 -3.58 5.33
C ILE A 181 -5.42 -3.13 4.84
N VAL A 182 -5.84 -1.91 5.18
CA VAL A 182 -7.12 -1.35 4.76
C VAL A 182 -7.14 -1.15 3.23
N LEU A 183 -6.04 -0.65 2.64
CA LEU A 183 -5.88 -0.54 1.20
C LEU A 183 -5.96 -1.91 0.51
N TRP A 184 -5.28 -2.92 1.05
CA TRP A 184 -5.34 -4.28 0.53
C TRP A 184 -6.78 -4.81 0.57
N TYR A 185 -7.44 -4.71 1.72
CA TYR A 185 -8.82 -5.19 1.89
C TYR A 185 -9.80 -4.49 0.93
N ILE A 186 -9.80 -3.16 0.88
CA ILE A 186 -10.67 -2.37 -0.01
C ILE A 186 -10.30 -2.61 -1.48
N GLY A 187 -9.01 -2.75 -1.78
CA GLY A 187 -8.50 -2.97 -3.12
C GLY A 187 -8.93 -4.31 -3.68
N THR A 188 -8.70 -5.41 -2.94
CA THR A 188 -9.15 -6.75 -3.31
C THR A 188 -10.67 -6.79 -3.48
N ALA A 189 -11.44 -6.18 -2.58
CA ALA A 189 -12.89 -6.07 -2.74
C ALA A 189 -13.26 -5.28 -4.01
N SER A 190 -12.60 -4.15 -4.25
CA SER A 190 -12.88 -3.31 -5.42
C SER A 190 -12.57 -4.00 -6.74
N VAL A 191 -11.50 -4.80 -6.81
CA VAL A 191 -11.14 -5.60 -7.99
C VAL A 191 -12.10 -6.78 -8.15
N ALA A 192 -12.37 -7.54 -7.08
CA ALA A 192 -13.25 -8.71 -7.09
C ALA A 192 -14.69 -8.41 -7.53
N PHE A 193 -15.23 -7.25 -7.16
CA PHE A 193 -16.59 -6.87 -7.53
C PHE A 193 -16.69 -6.05 -8.82
N THR A 194 -15.60 -5.95 -9.62
CA THR A 194 -15.65 -5.24 -10.90
C THR A 194 -16.07 -6.17 -12.04
N ARG A 195 -17.14 -5.79 -12.77
CA ARG A 195 -17.72 -6.60 -13.85
C ARG A 195 -17.16 -6.32 -15.24
N GLU A 196 -16.46 -5.20 -15.42
CA GLU A 196 -15.89 -4.80 -16.71
C GLU A 196 -14.36 -4.76 -16.64
N MET A 197 -13.70 -5.38 -17.62
CA MET A 197 -12.22 -5.42 -17.66
C MET A 197 -11.57 -4.03 -17.56
N HIS A 198 -12.05 -3.04 -18.31
CA HIS A 198 -11.47 -1.70 -18.33
C HIS A 198 -11.55 -1.01 -16.97
N HIS A 199 -12.68 -1.16 -16.29
CA HIS A 199 -12.86 -0.61 -14.95
C HIS A 199 -11.98 -1.31 -13.93
N MET A 200 -11.71 -2.61 -14.10
CA MET A 200 -10.83 -3.36 -13.21
C MET A 200 -9.39 -2.86 -13.30
N ILE A 201 -8.88 -2.68 -14.52
CA ILE A 201 -7.54 -2.10 -14.75
C ILE A 201 -7.44 -0.71 -14.14
N PHE A 202 -8.41 0.16 -14.44
CA PHE A 202 -8.38 1.53 -13.95
C PHE A 202 -8.40 1.60 -12.42
N ARG A 203 -9.24 0.78 -11.76
CA ARG A 203 -9.27 0.67 -10.29
C ARG A 203 -7.94 0.17 -9.73
N ALA A 204 -7.34 -0.86 -10.33
CA ALA A 204 -6.04 -1.37 -9.92
C ALA A 204 -4.94 -0.29 -10.03
N ILE A 205 -4.92 0.47 -11.13
CA ILE A 205 -3.97 1.59 -11.32
C ILE A 205 -4.18 2.66 -10.25
N VAL A 206 -5.42 3.07 -9.99
CA VAL A 206 -5.73 4.06 -8.94
C VAL A 206 -5.25 3.58 -7.57
N LEU A 207 -5.48 2.32 -7.23
CA LEU A 207 -5.04 1.73 -5.96
C LEU A 207 -3.51 1.68 -5.86
N ILE A 208 -2.79 1.37 -6.95
CA ILE A 208 -1.33 1.43 -7.01
C ILE A 208 -0.81 2.86 -6.85
N ILE A 209 -1.49 3.86 -7.41
CA ILE A 209 -1.12 5.27 -7.22
C ILE A 209 -1.27 5.65 -5.74
N ILE A 210 -2.37 5.23 -5.10
CA ILE A 210 -2.60 5.45 -3.67
C ILE A 210 -1.49 4.78 -2.84
N SER A 211 -1.08 3.55 -3.20
CA SER A 211 -0.03 2.82 -2.48
C SER A 211 1.35 3.47 -2.56
N HIS A 212 1.57 4.38 -3.52
CA HIS A 212 2.83 5.13 -3.71
C HIS A 212 2.76 6.60 -3.28
N LEU A 213 1.62 7.02 -2.73
CA LEU A 213 1.36 8.43 -2.42
C LEU A 213 2.37 8.98 -1.41
N ASP A 214 2.80 8.19 -0.43
CA ASP A 214 3.82 8.59 0.54
C ASP A 214 5.18 8.89 -0.13
N SER A 215 5.63 8.05 -1.05
CA SER A 215 6.85 8.28 -1.82
C SER A 215 6.73 9.55 -2.68
N VAL A 216 5.58 9.75 -3.35
CA VAL A 216 5.33 10.96 -4.13
C VAL A 216 5.37 12.22 -3.24
N LEU A 217 4.71 12.20 -2.07
CA LEU A 217 4.75 13.31 -1.11
C LEU A 217 6.18 13.57 -0.62
N PHE A 218 6.96 12.53 -0.34
CA PHE A 218 8.37 12.68 0.02
C PHE A 218 9.17 13.36 -1.11
N HIS A 219 8.98 12.90 -2.35
CA HIS A 219 9.62 13.46 -3.53
C HIS A 219 9.16 14.87 -3.88
N SER A 220 7.97 15.30 -3.48
CA SER A 220 7.48 16.65 -3.74
C SER A 220 7.84 17.65 -2.64
N PHE A 221 7.74 17.25 -1.37
CA PHE A 221 7.81 18.21 -0.24
C PHE A 221 9.17 18.29 0.47
N VAL A 222 10.01 17.26 0.37
CA VAL A 222 11.35 17.28 0.99
C VAL A 222 12.35 17.95 0.04
N SER A 223 13.18 18.86 0.55
CA SER A 223 14.22 19.52 -0.28
C SER A 223 15.27 18.52 -0.77
N SER A 224 15.86 18.75 -1.95
CA SER A 224 16.83 17.82 -2.56
C SER A 224 18.01 17.50 -1.64
N SER A 225 18.54 18.50 -0.94
CA SER A 225 19.62 18.32 0.06
C SER A 225 19.20 17.37 1.20
N LYS A 226 17.97 17.48 1.69
CA LYS A 226 17.44 16.61 2.76
C LYS A 226 17.19 15.18 2.27
N LYS A 227 16.79 15.01 1.01
CA LYS A 227 16.61 13.69 0.39
C LYS A 227 17.94 12.98 0.25
N GLU A 228 18.94 13.68 -0.27
CA GLU A 228 20.29 13.12 -0.45
C GLU A 228 20.90 12.72 0.89
N TRP A 229 20.75 13.58 1.90
CA TRP A 229 21.14 13.25 3.27
C TRP A 229 20.43 12.00 3.81
N LEU A 230 19.11 11.87 3.60
CA LEU A 230 18.35 10.72 4.07
C LEU A 230 18.81 9.41 3.41
N VAL A 231 18.98 9.42 2.09
CA VAL A 231 19.39 8.23 1.30
C VAL A 231 20.79 7.75 1.69
N ARG A 232 21.68 8.68 2.08
CA ARG A 232 23.03 8.35 2.57
C ARG A 232 23.05 7.95 4.05
N SER A 233 21.97 8.19 4.79
CA SER A 233 21.91 7.91 6.22
C SER A 233 21.64 6.43 6.50
N GLN A 234 22.25 5.93 7.58
CA GLN A 234 22.28 4.51 7.93
C GLN A 234 21.81 4.28 9.36
N VAL A 235 21.22 3.11 9.60
CA VAL A 235 20.81 2.66 10.94
C VAL A 235 21.69 1.49 11.35
N LEU A 236 22.28 1.59 12.54
CA LEU A 236 22.98 0.49 13.18
C LEU A 236 21.95 -0.47 13.76
N MET A 237 22.01 -1.73 13.33
CA MET A 237 21.15 -2.80 13.84
C MET A 237 22.00 -3.85 14.56
N ALA A 238 21.61 -4.18 15.79
CA ALA A 238 22.20 -5.27 16.56
C ALA A 238 21.79 -6.61 15.91
N ARG A 239 22.76 -7.42 15.51
CA ARG A 239 22.50 -8.78 15.02
C ARG A 239 22.11 -9.66 16.21
N THR A 240 20.81 -9.82 16.43
CA THR A 240 20.31 -10.98 17.16
C THR A 240 20.51 -12.21 16.29
N GLN A 241 20.75 -13.39 16.89
CA GLN A 241 20.81 -14.65 16.15
C GLN A 241 19.57 -14.71 15.26
N CYS A 242 19.74 -14.68 13.94
CA CYS A 242 18.64 -14.72 12.99
C CYS A 242 17.76 -15.92 13.35
N LEU A 243 16.57 -15.66 13.91
CA LEU A 243 15.43 -16.57 13.83
C LEU A 243 15.05 -16.66 12.35
N ARG A 244 15.85 -17.42 11.60
CA ARG A 244 15.69 -17.76 10.19
C ARG A 244 14.39 -18.55 9.94
N TYR A 245 13.63 -18.84 10.98
CA TYR A 245 12.46 -19.70 10.99
C TYR A 245 11.12 -18.98 10.81
N GLY A 246 11.04 -17.64 10.91
CA GLY A 246 9.76 -16.92 10.81
C GLY A 246 9.58 -16.01 9.60
N THR A 247 10.68 -15.53 8.99
CA THR A 247 10.64 -14.40 8.03
C THR A 247 10.89 -14.78 6.57
N ALA A 248 11.22 -16.05 6.29
CA ALA A 248 11.30 -16.59 4.93
C ALA A 248 9.94 -17.06 4.37
N TRP A 249 8.90 -17.11 5.21
CA TRP A 249 7.64 -17.80 4.93
C TRP A 249 6.77 -17.21 3.81
N PRO A 250 6.64 -15.87 3.61
CA PRO A 250 5.73 -15.37 2.57
C PRO A 250 6.20 -15.74 1.16
N GLY A 251 7.51 -15.80 0.92
CA GLY A 251 8.07 -16.16 -0.37
C GLY A 251 8.03 -17.66 -0.66
N GLU A 252 8.14 -18.51 0.37
CA GLU A 252 8.12 -19.97 0.22
C GLU A 252 6.68 -20.53 0.12
N LEU A 253 5.70 -19.92 0.80
CA LEU A 253 4.28 -20.26 0.60
C LEU A 253 3.79 -19.91 -0.81
N ALA A 254 4.24 -18.79 -1.37
CA ALA A 254 3.94 -18.41 -2.75
C ALA A 254 4.58 -19.38 -3.77
N LYS A 255 5.77 -19.92 -3.47
CA LYS A 255 6.38 -20.98 -4.28
C LYS A 255 5.65 -22.31 -4.16
N LEU A 256 5.20 -22.69 -2.96
CA LEU A 256 4.45 -23.93 -2.74
C LEU A 256 3.07 -23.88 -3.43
N ALA A 257 2.39 -22.73 -3.36
CA ALA A 257 1.11 -22.51 -4.04
C ALA A 257 1.24 -22.38 -5.57
N ALA A 258 2.44 -22.12 -6.10
CA ALA A 258 2.71 -22.12 -7.53
C ALA A 258 3.12 -23.50 -8.07
N VAL A 259 3.41 -24.47 -7.18
CA VAL A 259 3.82 -25.85 -7.51
C VAL A 259 2.68 -26.86 -7.28
N LEU A 260 1.68 -26.51 -6.47
CA LEU A 260 0.41 -27.24 -6.32
C LEU A 260 -0.64 -26.73 -7.31
#